data_AF-A0A672ZI04-F1
#
_entry.id   AF-A0A672ZI04-F1
#
_cell.length_a   1.000
_cell.length_b   1.000
_cell.length_c   1.000
_cell.angle_alpha   90.00
_cell.angle_beta   90.00
_cell.angle_gamma   90.00
#
_symmetry.space_group_name_H-M   'P 1'
#
loop_
_entity.id
_entity.type
_entity.pdbx_description
1 polymer ?
#
loop_
_entity_poly.entity_id
_entity_poly.type
_entity_poly.pdbx_seq_one_letter_code
_entity_poly.pdbx_strand_id
1 'polypeptide(L)'
;VDSKTPYGTDIRQEHNDPKWRDWSVESSVQTDVISVVVKFWTGRVPDEDIDLYLRRFCDILHTVKPVDKLGIWYGVRKYKVRLHKNANGHFIQIPNSISLGPYNGRIIYPGQSNTCFICQSTDHQVKDCTQVKCWRCGHLGHKAKDCSSEGRCSLCGVDGHTFFTCPDSYANKTRSQQNPKIGYLLNSDI
;
A
#
# COMPACT_ATOMS: atom_id res chain seq x y z
N VAL A 1 -23.95 -58.85 33.42
CA VAL A 1 -24.51 -58.09 32.28
C VAL A 1 -24.09 -56.64 32.49
N ASP A 2 -23.01 -56.26 31.80
CA ASP A 2 -22.63 -54.93 31.26
C ASP A 2 -22.65 -53.70 32.20
N SER A 3 -21.67 -52.78 32.27
CA SER A 3 -20.47 -52.47 31.49
C SER A 3 -19.66 -51.34 32.21
N LYS A 4 -18.33 -51.32 32.00
CA LYS A 4 -17.33 -50.31 32.49
C LYS A 4 -17.66 -48.88 31.97
N THR A 5 -17.25 -47.75 32.57
CA THR A 5 -15.90 -47.33 33.05
C THR A 5 -15.95 -46.24 34.15
N PRO A 6 -14.87 -46.03 34.95
CA PRO A 6 -14.87 -45.21 36.17
C PRO A 6 -14.03 -43.91 36.10
N TYR A 7 -14.06 -43.15 34.99
CA TYR A 7 -13.28 -41.91 34.90
C TYR A 7 -14.08 -40.77 34.29
N GLY A 8 -14.56 -39.87 35.16
CA GLY A 8 -14.86 -38.49 34.78
C GLY A 8 -13.58 -37.66 34.95
N THR A 9 -13.14 -36.99 33.89
CA THR A 9 -12.29 -35.80 33.98
C THR A 9 -12.54 -34.89 32.77
N ASP A 10 -12.69 -33.60 33.08
CA ASP A 10 -12.95 -32.48 32.18
C ASP A 10 -11.98 -32.39 30.99
N ILE A 11 -12.54 -32.23 29.79
CA ILE A 11 -11.80 -31.84 28.57
C ILE A 11 -11.63 -30.33 28.59
N ARG A 12 -10.73 -29.81 29.42
CA ARG A 12 -10.18 -28.44 29.33
C ARG A 12 -8.77 -28.39 29.91
N GLN A 13 -7.79 -28.81 29.13
CA GLN A 13 -6.41 -28.36 29.31
C GLN A 13 -5.82 -28.01 27.95
N GLU A 14 -5.92 -26.73 27.61
CA GLU A 14 -5.13 -26.10 26.57
C GLU A 14 -3.65 -26.24 26.96
N HIS A 15 -2.87 -26.93 26.12
CA HIS A 15 -1.42 -26.96 26.20
C HIS A 15 -0.88 -25.56 25.92
N ASN A 16 -0.79 -24.74 26.96
CA ASN A 16 -0.08 -23.46 26.96
C ASN A 16 1.41 -23.74 27.17
N ASP A 17 2.03 -24.43 26.20
CA ASP A 17 3.47 -24.72 26.22
C ASP A 17 4.24 -23.42 25.89
N PRO A 18 5.10 -22.89 26.79
CA PRO A 18 5.78 -21.61 26.58
C PRO A 18 6.79 -21.62 25.42
N LYS A 19 7.07 -22.79 24.85
CA LYS A 19 8.16 -23.05 23.90
C LYS A 19 7.91 -22.52 22.49
N TRP A 20 6.72 -21.99 22.20
CA TRP A 20 6.32 -21.57 20.86
C TRP A 20 6.20 -20.06 20.66
N ARG A 21 6.56 -19.23 21.65
CA ARG A 21 6.40 -17.76 21.57
C ARG A 21 7.39 -17.05 20.65
N ASP A 22 8.51 -17.70 20.30
CA ASP A 22 9.61 -17.10 19.52
C ASP A 22 10.00 -17.92 18.27
N TRP A 23 9.02 -18.42 17.52
CA TRP A 23 9.31 -19.07 16.25
C TRP A 23 9.31 -18.04 15.12
N SER A 24 10.50 -17.61 14.70
CA SER A 24 10.69 -16.85 13.47
C SER A 24 10.67 -17.81 12.28
N VAL A 25 9.79 -17.55 11.32
CA VAL A 25 9.80 -18.24 10.03
C VAL A 25 10.91 -17.60 9.18
N GLU A 26 12.08 -18.23 9.15
CA GLU A 26 13.12 -17.88 8.20
C GLU A 26 12.83 -18.53 6.85
N SER A 27 12.19 -17.78 5.95
CA SER A 27 12.02 -18.21 4.56
C SER A 27 13.40 -18.37 3.90
N SER A 28 13.72 -19.59 3.47
CA SER A 28 15.02 -19.96 2.86
C SER A 28 15.30 -19.33 1.49
N VAL A 29 14.44 -18.42 1.02
CA VAL A 29 14.61 -17.69 -0.24
C VAL A 29 14.26 -16.21 -0.01
N GLN A 30 15.01 -15.52 0.83
CA GLN A 30 14.92 -14.05 0.89
C GLN A 30 15.67 -13.45 -0.29
N THR A 31 15.13 -13.62 -1.50
CA THR A 31 15.47 -12.72 -2.59
C THR A 31 14.81 -11.39 -2.27
N ASP A 32 15.62 -10.34 -2.09
CA ASP A 32 15.19 -8.95 -2.01
C ASP A 32 14.33 -8.54 -3.23
N VAL A 33 14.42 -9.31 -4.31
CA VAL A 33 13.63 -9.18 -5.53
C VAL A 33 12.36 -10.02 -5.50
N ILE A 34 11.21 -9.36 -5.70
CA ILE A 34 9.87 -9.99 -5.77
C ILE A 34 9.10 -9.55 -7.01
N SER A 35 8.03 -10.29 -7.32
CA SER A 35 7.04 -9.90 -8.33
C SER A 35 5.81 -9.29 -7.67
N VAL A 36 5.50 -8.04 -8.03
CA VAL A 36 4.37 -7.27 -7.52
C VAL A 36 3.35 -7.05 -8.63
N VAL A 37 2.09 -7.34 -8.34
CA VAL A 37 0.97 -7.11 -9.25
C VAL A 37 0.18 -5.91 -8.75
N VAL A 38 0.09 -4.86 -9.56
CA VAL A 38 -0.73 -3.69 -9.29
C VAL A 38 -1.94 -3.72 -10.21
N LYS A 39 -3.13 -3.73 -9.62
CA LYS A 39 -4.41 -3.70 -10.33
C LYS A 39 -5.18 -2.43 -9.97
N PHE A 40 -5.53 -1.65 -10.98
CA PHE A 40 -6.49 -0.56 -10.82
C PHE A 40 -7.82 -0.95 -11.44
N TRP A 41 -8.92 -0.44 -10.86
CA TRP A 41 -10.26 -0.59 -11.42
C TRP A 41 -10.51 0.35 -12.61
N THR A 42 -9.55 1.23 -12.90
CA THR A 42 -9.58 2.20 -13.98
C THR A 42 -8.29 2.18 -14.78
N GLY A 43 -8.40 2.23 -16.10
CA GLY A 43 -7.26 2.33 -17.02
C GLY A 43 -6.68 3.75 -17.14
N ARG A 44 -7.25 4.75 -16.45
CA ARG A 44 -6.86 6.17 -16.60
C ARG A 44 -5.62 6.57 -15.79
N VAL A 45 -5.10 5.69 -14.93
CA VAL A 45 -3.95 5.99 -14.09
C VAL A 45 -2.66 5.87 -14.91
N PRO A 46 -1.85 6.94 -15.05
CA PRO A 46 -0.56 6.90 -15.72
C PRO A 46 0.41 5.93 -15.03
N ASP A 47 1.34 5.35 -15.78
CA ASP A 47 2.31 4.43 -15.18
C ASP A 47 3.31 5.16 -14.30
N GLU A 48 3.69 6.37 -14.70
CA GLU A 48 4.64 7.23 -14.02
C GLU A 48 4.21 7.52 -12.58
N ASP A 49 2.90 7.71 -12.36
CA ASP A 49 2.33 7.90 -11.03
C ASP A 49 2.39 6.60 -10.19
N ILE A 50 2.15 5.45 -10.80
CA ILE A 50 2.23 4.16 -10.11
C ILE A 50 3.68 3.86 -9.72
N ASP A 51 4.61 4.15 -10.64
CA ASP A 51 6.03 3.98 -10.43
C ASP A 51 6.54 4.90 -9.33
N LEU A 52 6.11 6.16 -9.33
CA LEU A 52 6.44 7.13 -8.28
C LEU A 52 5.93 6.67 -6.91
N TYR A 53 4.72 6.12 -6.84
CA TYR A 53 4.19 5.54 -5.60
C TYR A 53 5.03 4.34 -5.13
N LEU A 54 5.32 3.39 -6.02
CA LEU A 54 6.05 2.16 -5.67
C LEU A 54 7.49 2.46 -5.23
N ARG A 55 8.14 3.48 -5.81
CA ARG A 55 9.49 3.94 -5.47
C ARG A 55 9.67 4.34 -4.00
N ARG A 56 8.57 4.57 -3.28
CA ARG A 56 8.59 4.86 -1.83
C ARG A 56 8.94 3.64 -0.99
N PHE A 57 8.78 2.43 -1.52
CA PHE A 57 8.92 1.18 -0.79
C PHE A 57 9.92 0.21 -1.44
N CYS A 58 10.22 0.39 -2.73
CA CYS A 58 11.02 -0.54 -3.51
C CYS A 58 11.66 0.11 -4.74
N ASP A 59 12.73 -0.51 -5.26
CA ASP A 59 13.32 -0.14 -6.53
C ASP A 59 12.69 -0.97 -7.66
N ILE A 60 12.20 -0.30 -8.70
CA ILE A 60 11.59 -0.97 -9.86
C ILE A 60 12.68 -1.43 -10.81
N LEU A 61 12.76 -2.73 -11.07
CA LEU A 61 13.73 -3.33 -11.99
C LEU A 61 13.14 -3.50 -13.39
N HIS A 62 11.90 -3.99 -13.46
CA HIS A 62 11.23 -4.28 -14.72
C HIS A 62 9.71 -4.17 -14.56
N THR A 63 9.02 -3.74 -15.62
CA THR A 63 7.56 -3.62 -15.67
C THR A 63 7.01 -4.32 -16.90
N VAL A 64 5.88 -5.02 -16.74
CA VAL A 64 5.15 -5.72 -17.80
C VAL A 64 3.68 -5.37 -17.69
N LYS A 65 3.08 -4.99 -18.82
CA LYS A 65 1.64 -4.83 -18.95
C LYS A 65 1.06 -6.05 -19.68
N PRO A 66 0.55 -7.05 -18.94
CA PRO A 66 -0.12 -8.17 -19.57
C PRO A 66 -1.35 -7.67 -20.34
N VAL A 67 -1.47 -8.11 -21.59
CA VAL A 67 -2.64 -7.91 -22.43
C VAL A 67 -3.39 -9.23 -22.54
N ASP A 68 -4.69 -9.14 -22.84
CA ASP A 68 -5.46 -10.34 -23.17
C ASP A 68 -5.10 -10.88 -24.59
N LYS A 69 -5.78 -11.94 -25.01
CA LYS A 69 -5.57 -12.54 -26.34
C LYS A 69 -5.91 -11.59 -27.50
N LEU A 70 -6.67 -10.53 -27.24
CA LEU A 70 -7.07 -9.52 -28.21
C LEU A 70 -6.12 -8.29 -28.18
N GLY A 71 -5.08 -8.31 -27.36
CA GLY A 71 -4.16 -7.19 -27.19
C GLY A 71 -4.73 -6.06 -26.32
N ILE A 72 -5.89 -6.25 -25.70
CA ILE A 72 -6.54 -5.25 -24.85
C ILE A 72 -5.95 -5.34 -23.44
N TRP A 73 -5.55 -4.20 -22.91
CA TRP A 73 -5.04 -4.08 -21.55
C TRP A 73 -6.19 -3.83 -20.56
N TYR A 74 -6.17 -4.57 -19.44
CA TYR A 74 -7.29 -4.63 -18.48
C TYR A 74 -6.95 -4.06 -17.09
N GLY A 75 -6.03 -3.10 -17.01
CA GLY A 75 -5.74 -2.38 -15.76
C GLY A 75 -4.75 -3.08 -14.82
N VAL A 76 -4.12 -4.18 -15.26
CA VAL A 76 -3.12 -4.93 -14.48
C VAL A 76 -1.72 -4.63 -14.96
N ARG A 77 -0.81 -4.40 -14.02
CA ARG A 77 0.61 -4.19 -14.24
C ARG A 77 1.40 -5.16 -13.35
N LYS A 78 2.41 -5.81 -13.91
CA LYS A 78 3.32 -6.71 -13.19
C LYS A 78 4.68 -6.06 -13.11
N TYR A 79 5.18 -5.88 -11.91
CA TYR A 79 6.46 -5.28 -11.60
C TYR A 79 7.40 -6.33 -11.01
N LYS A 80 8.65 -6.31 -11.43
CA LYS A 80 9.75 -6.96 -10.70
C LYS A 80 10.47 -5.88 -9.93
N VAL A 81 10.46 -5.97 -8.62
CA VAL A 81 10.97 -4.91 -7.73
C VAL A 81 11.92 -5.48 -6.71
N ARG A 82 12.86 -4.66 -6.24
CA ARG A 82 13.72 -4.92 -5.08
C ARG A 82 13.16 -4.17 -3.88
N LEU A 83 12.76 -4.85 -2.81
CA LEU A 83 12.22 -4.21 -1.61
C LEU A 83 13.28 -3.42 -0.83
N HIS A 84 12.91 -2.27 -0.31
CA HIS A 84 13.75 -1.51 0.61
C HIS A 84 13.75 -2.18 2.00
N LYS A 85 14.83 -1.98 2.76
CA LYS A 85 14.97 -2.44 4.14
C LYS A 85 14.91 -1.26 5.11
N ASN A 86 14.24 -1.45 6.23
CA ASN A 86 14.27 -0.53 7.36
C ASN A 86 15.62 -0.60 8.09
N ALA A 87 15.85 0.34 9.01
CA ALA A 87 17.05 0.35 9.87
C ALA A 87 17.27 -0.97 10.65
N ASN A 88 16.19 -1.69 10.97
CA ASN A 88 16.23 -2.96 11.69
C ASN A 88 16.51 -4.17 10.77
N GLY A 89 16.79 -3.95 9.47
CA GLY A 89 17.03 -5.01 8.49
C GLY A 89 15.77 -5.67 7.92
N HIS A 90 14.59 -5.38 8.47
CA HIS A 90 13.30 -5.88 7.96
C HIS A 90 12.89 -5.19 6.67
N PHE A 91 12.28 -5.94 5.74
CA PHE A 91 11.74 -5.37 4.50
C PHE A 91 10.55 -4.45 4.77
N ILE A 92 10.54 -3.29 4.11
CA ILE A 92 9.41 -2.37 4.09
C ILE A 92 8.28 -3.05 3.31
N GLN A 93 7.14 -3.28 3.97
CA GLN A 93 5.96 -3.88 3.36
C GLN A 93 5.22 -2.86 2.49
N ILE A 94 4.80 -3.27 1.29
CA ILE A 94 3.99 -2.45 0.40
C ILE A 94 2.51 -2.67 0.77
N PRO A 95 1.74 -1.62 1.08
CA PRO A 95 0.33 -1.76 1.42
C PRO A 95 -0.48 -2.45 0.32
N ASN A 96 -1.42 -3.32 0.72
CA ASN A 96 -2.25 -4.08 -0.23
C ASN A 96 -3.27 -3.18 -0.96
N SER A 97 -3.59 -2.03 -0.38
CA SER A 97 -4.43 -1.01 -0.98
C SER A 97 -3.59 0.18 -1.42
N ILE A 98 -3.87 0.67 -2.63
CA ILE A 98 -3.29 1.90 -3.17
C ILE A 98 -4.43 2.85 -3.54
N SER A 99 -4.32 4.10 -3.09
CA SER A 99 -5.29 5.15 -3.39
C SER A 99 -4.56 6.38 -3.93
N LEU A 100 -4.71 6.63 -5.23
CA LEU A 100 -4.14 7.78 -5.93
C LEU A 100 -5.27 8.76 -6.25
N GLY A 101 -5.53 9.70 -5.34
CA GLY A 101 -6.68 10.60 -5.42
C GLY A 101 -8.00 9.82 -5.51
N PRO A 102 -8.79 9.97 -6.59
CA PRO A 102 -10.05 9.23 -6.77
C PRO A 102 -9.83 7.77 -7.22
N TYR A 103 -8.61 7.40 -7.61
CA TYR A 103 -8.31 6.10 -8.18
C TYR A 103 -7.87 5.12 -7.10
N ASN A 104 -8.68 4.08 -6.88
CA ASN A 104 -8.34 3.00 -5.97
C ASN A 104 -7.82 1.79 -6.75
N GLY A 105 -6.87 1.09 -6.14
CA GLY A 105 -6.27 -0.11 -6.69
C GLY A 105 -5.83 -1.07 -5.59
N ARG A 106 -5.36 -2.24 -6.02
CA ARG A 106 -4.86 -3.30 -5.16
C ARG A 106 -3.45 -3.69 -5.60
N ILE A 107 -2.58 -3.86 -4.61
CA ILE A 107 -1.21 -4.36 -4.79
C ILE A 107 -1.15 -5.76 -4.18
N ILE A 108 -0.61 -6.71 -4.94
CA ILE A 108 -0.55 -8.14 -4.58
C ILE A 108 0.86 -8.66 -4.82
N TYR A 109 1.50 -9.27 -3.81
CA TYR A 109 2.81 -9.92 -3.96
C TYR A 109 2.99 -11.04 -2.92
N PRO A 110 3.91 -12.00 -3.15
CA PRO A 110 4.14 -13.10 -2.20
C PRO A 110 4.75 -12.59 -0.89
N GLY A 111 4.29 -13.11 0.24
CA GLY A 111 4.76 -12.69 1.58
C GLY A 111 4.12 -11.40 2.09
N GLN A 112 3.14 -10.84 1.38
CA GLN A 112 2.38 -9.67 1.82
C GLN A 112 1.47 -10.02 3.00
N SER A 113 1.55 -9.24 4.08
CA SER A 113 0.67 -9.39 5.23
C SER A 113 -0.77 -8.96 4.90
N ASN A 114 -1.76 -9.71 5.38
CA ASN A 114 -3.15 -9.32 5.23
C ASN A 114 -3.55 -8.36 6.35
N THR A 115 -3.28 -7.07 6.13
CA THR A 115 -3.58 -6.02 7.10
C THR A 115 -4.84 -5.25 6.73
N CYS A 116 -5.58 -4.78 7.73
CA CYS A 116 -6.68 -3.83 7.57
C CYS A 116 -6.24 -2.60 6.77
N PHE A 117 -6.98 -2.24 5.72
CA PHE A 117 -6.62 -1.09 4.86
C PHE A 117 -6.79 0.28 5.55
N ILE A 118 -7.49 0.32 6.67
CA ILE A 118 -7.71 1.53 7.45
C ILE A 118 -6.56 1.68 8.46
N CYS A 119 -6.45 0.76 9.42
CA CYS A 119 -5.52 0.89 10.55
C CYS A 119 -4.22 0.08 10.42
N GLN A 120 -4.05 -0.71 9.36
CA GLN A 120 -2.89 -1.58 9.12
C GLN A 120 -2.69 -2.70 10.17
N SER A 121 -3.67 -2.96 11.04
CA SER A 121 -3.64 -4.11 11.95
C SER A 121 -3.83 -5.43 11.20
N THR A 122 -3.18 -6.49 11.67
CA THR A 122 -3.37 -7.88 11.17
C THR A 122 -4.53 -8.61 11.84
N ASP A 123 -5.12 -8.03 12.87
CA ASP A 123 -6.12 -8.68 13.73
C ASP A 123 -7.52 -8.74 13.09
N HIS A 124 -7.87 -7.73 12.29
CA HIS A 124 -9.21 -7.60 11.71
C HIS A 124 -9.18 -7.13 10.25
N GLN A 125 -10.31 -7.32 9.56
CA GLN A 125 -10.53 -6.78 8.22
C GLN A 125 -11.20 -5.41 8.26
N VAL A 126 -11.21 -4.71 7.13
CA VAL A 126 -11.80 -3.37 7.01
C VAL A 126 -13.25 -3.29 7.50
N LYS A 127 -14.02 -4.37 7.32
CA LYS A 127 -15.44 -4.43 7.72
C LYS A 127 -15.62 -4.30 9.23
N ASP A 128 -14.66 -4.80 10.00
CA ASP A 128 -14.71 -4.85 11.47
C ASP A 128 -13.84 -3.73 12.09
N CYS A 129 -13.29 -2.85 11.25
CA CYS A 129 -12.46 -1.74 11.72
C CYS A 129 -13.32 -0.60 12.25
N THR A 130 -13.14 -0.27 13.52
CA THR A 130 -13.82 0.85 14.19
C THR A 130 -13.16 2.20 13.93
N GLN A 131 -11.95 2.20 13.36
CA GLN A 131 -11.18 3.41 13.12
C GLN A 131 -11.62 4.10 11.84
N VAL A 132 -11.45 5.42 11.80
CA VAL A 132 -11.68 6.23 10.60
C VAL A 132 -10.34 6.80 10.14
N LYS A 133 -9.95 6.52 8.89
CA LYS A 133 -8.77 7.11 8.27
C LYS A 133 -9.14 8.39 7.54
N CYS A 134 -8.43 9.48 7.84
CA CYS A 134 -8.58 10.73 7.13
C CYS A 134 -7.95 10.62 5.74
N TRP A 135 -8.72 10.89 4.69
CA TRP A 135 -8.23 10.86 3.30
C TRP A 135 -7.33 12.05 2.95
N ARG A 136 -7.35 13.14 3.74
CA ARG A 136 -6.50 14.32 3.53
C ARG A 136 -5.10 14.10 4.09
N CYS A 137 -4.96 13.59 5.32
CA CYS A 137 -3.66 13.46 6.00
C CYS A 137 -3.21 12.01 6.25
N GLY A 138 -4.07 11.03 6.00
CA GLY A 138 -3.80 9.61 6.22
C GLY A 138 -3.82 9.15 7.68
N HIS A 139 -4.03 10.05 8.65
CA HIS A 139 -4.07 9.73 10.08
C HIS A 139 -5.42 9.14 10.49
N LEU A 140 -5.43 8.37 11.57
CA LEU A 140 -6.64 7.78 12.14
C LEU A 140 -7.33 8.75 13.09
N GLY A 141 -8.64 8.55 13.30
CA GLY A 141 -9.44 9.23 14.33
C GLY A 141 -10.32 10.38 13.84
N HIS A 142 -10.20 10.82 12.58
CA HIS A 142 -11.05 11.91 12.04
C HIS A 142 -11.33 11.76 10.54
N LYS A 143 -12.36 12.47 10.06
CA LYS A 143 -12.71 12.54 8.63
C LYS A 143 -12.00 13.71 7.97
N ALA A 144 -11.90 13.69 6.63
CA ALA A 144 -11.27 14.77 5.87
C ALA A 144 -11.92 16.15 6.07
N LYS A 145 -13.20 16.20 6.46
CA LYS A 145 -13.92 17.44 6.77
C LYS A 145 -13.40 18.13 8.03
N ASP A 146 -12.94 17.34 9.00
CA ASP A 146 -12.50 17.81 10.33
C ASP A 146 -10.96 17.90 10.39
N CYS A 147 -10.30 17.84 9.23
CA CYS A 147 -8.85 17.75 9.15
C CYS A 147 -8.21 19.14 9.02
N SER A 148 -7.45 19.55 10.04
CA SER A 148 -6.76 20.85 10.06
C SER A 148 -5.36 20.84 9.44
N SER A 149 -4.85 19.69 8.99
CA SER A 149 -3.52 19.62 8.36
C SER A 149 -3.55 20.05 6.90
N GLU A 150 -2.42 20.54 6.38
CA GLU A 150 -2.23 20.92 4.96
C GLU A 150 -2.37 19.75 3.97
N GLY A 151 -2.43 18.51 4.49
CA GLY A 151 -2.66 17.30 3.72
C GLY A 151 -1.38 16.61 3.30
N ARG A 152 -1.49 15.29 3.13
CA ARG A 152 -0.41 14.40 2.73
C ARG A 152 -0.69 13.87 1.34
N CYS A 153 0.26 14.01 0.44
CA CYS A 153 0.11 13.53 -0.91
C CYS A 153 0.05 12.00 -0.93
N SER A 154 -1.01 11.43 -1.48
CA SER A 154 -1.16 9.98 -1.54
C SER A 154 -0.24 9.33 -2.58
N LEU A 155 0.29 10.12 -3.52
CA LEU A 155 1.22 9.70 -4.56
C LEU A 155 2.67 9.67 -4.04
N CYS A 156 3.27 10.84 -3.77
CA CYS A 156 4.67 10.94 -3.33
C CYS A 156 4.87 10.76 -1.82
N GLY A 157 3.81 10.88 -1.01
CA GLY A 157 3.89 10.73 0.45
C GLY A 157 4.31 11.99 1.22
N VAL A 158 4.60 13.10 0.54
CA VAL A 158 5.06 14.36 1.14
C VAL A 158 3.87 15.17 1.69
N ASP A 159 4.09 15.84 2.83
CA ASP A 159 3.11 16.74 3.45
C ASP A 159 3.12 18.13 2.79
N GLY A 160 2.01 18.86 2.88
CA GLY A 160 1.86 20.23 2.34
C GLY A 160 1.12 20.30 0.99
N HIS A 161 0.76 19.16 0.40
CA HIS A 161 -0.07 19.13 -0.81
C HIS A 161 -0.87 17.83 -0.93
N THR A 162 -1.84 17.81 -1.84
CA THR A 162 -2.68 16.64 -2.12
C THR A 162 -2.34 16.03 -3.47
N PHE A 163 -2.89 14.85 -3.78
CA PHE A 163 -2.70 14.20 -5.09
C PHE A 163 -2.90 15.15 -6.28
N PHE A 164 -3.94 15.99 -6.23
CA PHE A 164 -4.29 16.91 -7.32
C PHE A 164 -3.26 18.01 -7.55
N THR A 165 -2.57 18.43 -6.49
CA THR A 165 -1.56 19.48 -6.51
C THR A 165 -0.14 18.94 -6.44
N CYS A 166 0.04 17.63 -6.66
CA CYS A 166 1.36 17.01 -6.61
C CYS A 166 2.23 17.49 -7.77
N PRO A 167 3.36 18.17 -7.53
CA PRO A 167 4.24 18.63 -8.60
C PRO A 167 4.82 17.45 -9.39
N ASP A 168 4.93 16.29 -8.73
CA ASP A 168 5.48 15.09 -9.33
C ASP A 168 4.47 14.21 -10.08
N SER A 169 3.17 14.52 -10.00
CA SER A 169 2.17 13.79 -10.77
C SER A 169 2.36 14.02 -12.26
N TYR A 170 2.18 12.96 -13.05
CA TYR A 170 2.23 13.00 -14.52
C TYR A 170 1.40 14.15 -15.11
N ALA A 171 0.18 14.36 -14.60
CA ALA A 171 -0.71 15.41 -15.10
C ALA A 171 -0.16 16.82 -14.84
N ASN A 172 0.53 17.03 -13.72
CA ASN A 172 1.09 18.33 -13.36
C ASN A 172 2.46 18.56 -14.01
N LYS A 173 3.29 17.52 -14.13
CA LYS A 173 4.56 17.59 -14.89
C LYS A 173 4.31 17.96 -16.36
N THR A 174 3.35 17.29 -17.01
CA THR A 174 3.03 17.56 -18.42
C THR A 174 2.50 18.98 -18.62
N ARG A 175 1.69 19.51 -17.70
CA ARG A 175 1.21 20.90 -17.73
C ARG A 175 2.33 21.93 -17.56
N SER A 176 3.24 21.72 -16.59
CA SER A 176 4.37 22.64 -16.35
C SER A 176 5.36 22.65 -17.52
N GLN A 177 5.55 21.52 -18.19
CA GLN A 177 6.41 21.43 -19.39
C GLN A 177 5.77 22.08 -20.63
N GLN A 178 4.45 22.10 -20.74
CA GLN A 178 3.72 22.72 -21.85
C GLN A 178 3.59 24.25 -21.72
N ASN A 179 3.85 24.83 -20.55
CA ASN A 179 3.81 26.28 -20.37
C ASN A 179 5.05 26.84 -19.64
N PRO A 180 6.23 26.90 -20.29
CA PRO A 180 7.44 27.49 -19.71
C PRO A 180 7.39 29.03 -19.55
N LYS A 181 6.24 29.70 -19.79
CA LYS A 181 6.13 31.17 -19.83
C LYS A 181 5.17 31.78 -18.79
N ILE A 182 5.17 31.32 -17.54
CA ILE A 182 4.70 32.16 -16.41
C ILE A 182 5.64 31.97 -15.21
N GLY A 183 6.93 32.24 -15.42
CA GLY A 183 7.95 32.28 -14.36
C GLY A 183 8.66 33.63 -14.22
N TYR A 184 8.28 34.63 -15.04
CA TYR A 184 8.94 35.94 -15.10
C TYR A 184 7.96 37.12 -15.09
N LEU A 185 6.84 37.04 -14.36
CA LEU A 185 5.98 38.21 -14.11
C LEU A 185 5.56 38.31 -12.63
N LEU A 186 6.50 38.04 -11.73
CA LEU A 186 6.52 38.61 -10.39
C LEU A 186 7.88 39.28 -10.22
N ASN A 187 8.05 40.44 -10.86
CA ASN A 187 8.99 41.51 -10.51
C ASN A 187 8.98 42.59 -11.59
N SER A 188 7.84 43.25 -11.72
CA SER A 188 7.75 44.61 -12.28
C SER A 188 6.34 45.06 -12.02
N ASP A 189 6.13 45.70 -10.87
CA ASP A 189 5.21 46.83 -10.67
C ASP A 189 5.33 47.29 -9.21
N ILE A 190 6.19 48.30 -9.02
CA ILE A 190 6.15 49.39 -8.02
C ILE A 190 6.19 49.00 -6.54
#